data_AF-A0A0P1BBM9-F1
#
_entry.id   AF-A0A0P1BBM9-F1
#
_cell.length_a   1.000
_cell.length_b   1.000
_cell.length_c   1.000
_cell.angle_alpha   90.00
_cell.angle_beta   90.00
_cell.angle_gamma   90.00
#
_symmetry.space_group_name_H-M   'P 1'
#
loop_
_entity.id
_entity.type
_entity.pdbx_description
1 polymer ?
#
loop_
_entity_poly.entity_id
_entity_poly.type
_entity_poly.pdbx_seq_one_letter_code
_entity_poly.pdbx_strand_id
1 'polypeptide(L)'
;MPLSERTHTSQSTSSASKRRKVDATSEAGPSSSFNGSGSSGDRGRGHAKSKGGADDADEDDTKPGLSKMKAALRQTKRLLARDDLPPDARQQAQRRLQALTHDVQTRERENVERENARNSHRARFFERQKLVRRIKQLKTTLSQGEAKDASVTEAQLFEARVRLNYVLNWPHEHPYVALFPARGDAPFVSLDEMISADVSPNRATTDESHSRAHKVRAEMEAAMRRGEMTDPETLLEAGGSDSDEDQA
;
A
#
# COMPACT_ATOMS: atom_id res chain seq x y z
N MET A 1 16.28 -44.58 -63.11
CA MET A 1 16.18 -43.35 -62.32
C MET A 1 15.79 -43.69 -60.90
N PRO A 2 16.74 -43.64 -59.95
CA PRO A 2 16.47 -43.64 -58.51
C PRO A 2 16.92 -42.32 -57.85
N LEU A 3 16.19 -41.90 -56.82
CA LEU A 3 16.53 -40.80 -55.92
C LEU A 3 17.63 -41.26 -54.95
N SER A 4 18.73 -40.51 -54.88
CA SER A 4 19.83 -40.70 -53.93
C SER A 4 19.98 -39.48 -53.03
N GLU A 5 20.31 -39.80 -51.78
CA GLU A 5 20.55 -39.00 -50.59
C GLU A 5 21.46 -37.78 -50.79
N ARG A 6 21.30 -36.75 -49.95
CA ARG A 6 22.40 -36.17 -49.14
C ARG A 6 21.91 -35.11 -48.15
N THR A 7 22.29 -35.34 -46.90
CA THR A 7 22.20 -34.46 -45.73
C THR A 7 23.12 -33.24 -45.88
N HIS A 8 22.64 -32.07 -45.47
CA HIS A 8 23.49 -30.88 -45.28
C HIS A 8 23.58 -30.54 -43.79
N THR A 9 24.75 -30.83 -43.22
CA THR A 9 25.20 -30.35 -41.90
C THR A 9 25.92 -29.03 -42.11
N SER A 10 25.47 -27.96 -41.45
CA SER A 10 26.17 -26.67 -41.42
C SER A 10 26.94 -26.53 -40.11
N GLN A 11 28.26 -26.37 -40.26
CA GLN A 11 29.20 -25.94 -39.23
C GLN A 11 29.11 -24.42 -39.03
N SER A 12 29.45 -23.89 -37.83
CA SER A 12 30.58 -22.95 -37.64
C SER A 12 30.59 -22.22 -36.28
N THR A 13 31.64 -22.49 -35.50
CA THR A 13 32.53 -21.58 -34.71
C THR A 13 31.93 -20.49 -33.79
N SER A 14 31.99 -20.63 -32.46
CA SER A 14 33.12 -20.38 -31.51
C SER A 14 33.38 -18.92 -31.11
N SER A 15 33.31 -18.62 -29.81
CA SER A 15 34.34 -17.85 -29.06
C SER A 15 33.98 -17.74 -27.57
N ALA A 16 34.74 -18.45 -26.73
CA ALA A 16 34.71 -18.36 -25.27
C ALA A 16 36.01 -17.67 -24.81
N SER A 17 35.88 -16.53 -24.12
CA SER A 17 37.03 -15.76 -23.62
C SER A 17 37.32 -16.07 -22.14
N LYS A 18 38.57 -16.45 -21.90
CA LYS A 18 39.13 -16.99 -20.66
C LYS A 18 39.79 -15.86 -19.86
N ARG A 19 39.34 -15.61 -18.63
CA ARG A 19 40.01 -14.68 -17.70
C ARG A 19 41.12 -15.40 -16.95
N ARG A 20 42.35 -14.89 -17.08
CA ARG A 20 43.56 -15.35 -16.39
C ARG A 20 43.67 -14.73 -15.00
N LYS A 21 44.23 -15.51 -14.08
CA LYS A 21 44.63 -15.20 -12.71
C LYS A 21 46.13 -14.86 -12.72
N VAL A 22 46.54 -13.79 -12.04
CA VAL A 22 47.94 -13.56 -11.64
C VAL A 22 47.97 -12.96 -10.24
N ASP A 23 48.88 -13.50 -9.45
CA ASP A 23 49.21 -13.21 -8.06
C ASP A 23 50.57 -12.48 -8.06
N ALA A 24 50.77 -11.46 -7.24
CA ALA A 24 52.09 -10.90 -6.95
C ALA A 24 52.08 -10.02 -5.68
N THR A 25 52.91 -10.41 -4.73
CA THR A 25 53.25 -9.76 -3.45
C THR A 25 54.55 -8.95 -3.58
N SER A 26 54.65 -7.75 -2.96
CA SER A 26 55.93 -7.15 -2.55
C SER A 26 55.78 -5.99 -1.53
N GLU A 27 56.27 -6.25 -0.30
CA GLU A 27 57.06 -5.46 0.67
C GLU A 27 57.28 -3.92 0.56
N ALA A 28 57.22 -3.27 1.75
CA ALA A 28 58.03 -2.15 2.32
C ALA A 28 57.93 -0.66 1.84
N GLY A 29 57.83 0.26 2.83
CA GLY A 29 57.64 1.75 2.75
C GLY A 29 58.90 2.59 2.42
N PRO A 30 59.15 3.84 2.92
CA PRO A 30 58.43 4.72 3.89
C PRO A 30 58.31 6.23 3.44
N SER A 31 58.03 7.15 4.39
CA SER A 31 58.05 8.65 4.34
C SER A 31 56.66 9.34 4.33
N SER A 32 56.37 10.49 4.93
CA SER A 32 57.12 11.49 5.72
C SER A 32 56.14 12.34 6.53
N SER A 33 56.60 12.82 7.69
CA SER A 33 55.97 13.80 8.59
C SER A 33 55.48 15.10 7.93
N PHE A 34 54.35 15.65 8.41
CA PHE A 34 54.23 17.10 8.62
C PHE A 34 53.16 17.48 9.66
N ASN A 35 53.53 18.48 10.48
CA ASN A 35 52.88 19.19 11.58
C ASN A 35 51.42 19.64 11.30
N GLY A 36 50.56 20.00 12.26
CA GLY A 36 50.72 20.33 13.67
C GLY A 36 49.67 21.39 14.09
N SER A 37 49.61 21.65 15.39
CA SER A 37 48.91 22.73 16.11
C SER A 37 47.39 22.56 16.35
N GLY A 38 47.09 22.35 17.63
CA GLY A 38 45.79 22.65 18.22
C GLY A 38 45.64 24.16 18.45
N SER A 39 44.39 24.61 18.40
CA SER A 39 43.97 25.91 18.89
C SER A 39 42.64 25.75 19.61
N SER A 40 42.64 26.16 20.87
CA SER A 40 41.50 26.36 21.75
C SER A 40 40.55 27.42 21.19
N GLY A 41 39.25 27.10 21.14
CA GLY A 41 38.20 28.04 20.74
C GLY A 41 36.90 27.75 21.50
N ASP A 42 36.72 28.51 22.58
CA ASP A 42 35.50 28.73 23.35
C ASP A 42 34.31 29.21 22.47
N ARG A 43 33.08 28.94 22.95
CA ARG A 43 31.74 29.50 22.62
C ARG A 43 30.78 28.66 21.76
N GLY A 44 29.65 28.31 22.37
CA GLY A 44 28.41 27.96 21.66
C GLY A 44 27.43 27.15 22.50
N ARG A 45 26.76 27.75 23.49
CA ARG A 45 25.34 28.21 23.38
C ARG A 45 24.34 27.09 23.74
N GLY A 46 23.57 27.35 24.80
CA GLY A 46 22.77 26.38 25.54
C GLY A 46 21.70 25.63 24.75
N HIS A 47 21.56 24.35 25.09
CA HIS A 47 20.36 23.57 24.83
C HIS A 47 19.41 23.78 26.03
N ALA A 48 18.60 24.85 25.95
CA ALA A 48 17.46 25.00 26.83
C ALA A 48 16.45 23.89 26.46
N LYS A 49 16.23 22.95 27.38
CA LYS A 49 15.12 22.00 27.29
C LYS A 49 13.82 22.80 27.32
N SER A 50 13.15 22.95 26.18
CA SER A 50 11.76 23.42 26.15
C SER A 50 10.90 22.38 26.85
N LYS A 51 10.50 22.74 28.06
CA LYS A 51 9.45 22.11 28.86
C LYS A 51 8.14 22.77 28.41
N GLY A 52 7.30 22.06 27.70
CA GLY A 52 6.01 22.57 27.22
C GLY A 52 5.44 21.66 26.14
N GLY A 53 4.54 20.78 26.55
CA GLY A 53 3.89 19.76 25.70
C GLY A 53 3.09 18.79 26.55
N ALA A 54 2.19 19.36 27.36
CA ALA A 54 0.99 18.72 27.90
C ALA A 54 -0.12 19.61 27.33
N ASP A 55 -1.13 19.16 26.59
CA ASP A 55 -1.93 17.94 26.75
C ASP A 55 -2.52 17.56 25.38
N ASP A 56 -1.93 16.59 24.69
CA ASP A 56 -2.60 15.81 23.62
C ASP A 56 -2.14 14.36 23.81
N ALA A 57 -2.46 13.80 24.99
CA ALA A 57 -2.36 12.37 25.18
C ALA A 57 -3.52 11.75 24.41
N ASP A 58 -3.24 11.25 23.20
CA ASP A 58 -4.14 10.37 22.46
C ASP A 58 -4.86 9.44 23.46
N GLU A 59 -6.19 9.34 23.41
CA GLU A 59 -6.96 8.39 24.25
C GLU A 59 -6.42 6.94 24.13
N ASP A 60 -5.67 6.67 23.06
CA ASP A 60 -4.95 5.43 22.79
C ASP A 60 -3.77 5.15 23.74
N ASP A 61 -3.25 6.14 24.49
CA ASP A 61 -2.15 5.97 25.47
C ASP A 61 -2.64 5.46 26.84
N THR A 62 -3.96 5.51 27.09
CA THR A 62 -4.54 4.88 28.29
C THR A 62 -4.54 3.35 28.20
N LYS A 63 -4.43 2.79 26.99
CA LYS A 63 -4.37 1.35 26.76
C LYS A 63 -2.91 0.89 26.64
N PRO A 64 -2.51 -0.22 27.29
CA PRO A 64 -1.16 -0.73 27.18
C PRO A 64 -0.84 -1.08 25.71
N GLY A 65 0.29 -0.60 25.20
CA GLY A 65 0.71 -0.88 23.81
C GLY A 65 0.79 -2.39 23.48
N LEU A 66 0.72 -2.72 22.18
CA LEU A 66 0.60 -4.10 21.69
C LEU A 66 1.68 -5.05 22.25
N SER A 67 2.90 -4.57 22.43
CA SER A 67 4.01 -5.34 23.02
C SER A 67 3.73 -5.74 24.48
N LYS A 68 3.18 -4.83 25.28
CA LYS A 68 2.77 -5.05 26.67
C LYS A 68 1.58 -6.01 26.75
N MET A 69 0.58 -5.87 25.87
CA MET A 69 -0.56 -6.80 25.79
C MET A 69 -0.12 -8.23 25.45
N LYS A 70 0.76 -8.39 24.45
CA LYS A 70 1.35 -9.70 24.10
C LYS A 70 2.18 -10.28 25.25
N ALA A 71 2.91 -9.45 26.00
CA ALA A 71 3.63 -9.89 27.19
C ALA A 71 2.68 -10.38 28.28
N ALA A 72 1.60 -9.64 28.56
CA ALA A 72 0.56 -10.04 29.51
C ALA A 72 -0.15 -11.33 29.10
N LEU A 73 -0.41 -11.51 27.79
CA LEU A 73 -0.98 -12.75 27.24
C LEU A 73 -0.06 -13.95 27.51
N ARG A 74 1.24 -13.82 27.22
CA ARG A 74 2.23 -14.88 27.50
C ARG A 74 2.33 -15.18 28.99
N GLN A 75 2.34 -14.15 29.84
CA GLN A 75 2.37 -14.33 31.28
C GLN A 75 1.13 -15.06 31.80
N THR A 76 -0.06 -14.72 31.27
CA THR A 76 -1.32 -15.39 31.63
C THR A 76 -1.34 -16.85 31.19
N LYS A 77 -0.82 -17.15 29.97
CA LYS A 77 -0.64 -18.55 29.51
C LYS A 77 0.30 -19.33 30.42
N ARG A 78 1.41 -18.73 30.84
CA ARG A 78 2.36 -19.35 31.79
C ARG A 78 1.73 -19.58 33.17
N LEU A 79 0.90 -18.65 33.64
CA LEU A 79 0.17 -18.80 34.91
C LEU A 79 -0.79 -19.98 34.87
N LEU A 80 -1.54 -20.13 33.77
CA LEU A 80 -2.47 -21.26 33.57
C LEU A 80 -1.78 -22.60 33.39
N ALA A 81 -0.50 -22.62 32.98
CA ALA A 81 0.29 -23.84 32.86
C ALA A 81 0.81 -24.38 34.22
N ARG A 82 0.56 -23.67 35.33
CA ARG A 82 0.92 -24.16 36.68
C ARG A 82 -0.18 -25.06 37.22
N ASP A 83 0.21 -26.21 37.74
CA ASP A 83 -0.71 -27.19 38.31
C ASP A 83 -1.28 -26.74 39.68
N ASP A 84 -0.49 -25.98 40.46
CA ASP A 84 -0.82 -25.51 41.81
C ASP A 84 -1.65 -24.21 41.85
N LEU A 85 -2.71 -24.10 41.02
CA LEU A 85 -3.54 -22.90 40.96
C LEU A 85 -4.92 -23.12 41.59
N PRO A 86 -5.37 -22.26 42.53
CA PRO A 86 -6.72 -22.33 43.07
C PRO A 86 -7.77 -22.25 41.94
N PRO A 87 -8.90 -22.99 42.04
CA PRO A 87 -9.92 -23.03 40.99
C PRO A 87 -10.46 -21.66 40.58
N ASP A 88 -10.65 -20.75 41.55
CA ASP A 88 -11.14 -19.38 41.30
C ASP A 88 -10.11 -18.55 40.51
N ALA A 89 -8.84 -18.59 40.94
CA ALA A 89 -7.74 -17.93 40.24
C ALA A 89 -7.56 -18.46 38.81
N ARG A 90 -7.79 -19.76 38.58
CA ARG A 90 -7.76 -20.38 37.24
C ARG A 90 -8.89 -19.85 36.35
N GLN A 91 -10.11 -19.75 36.87
CA GLN A 91 -11.24 -19.20 36.11
C GLN A 91 -11.00 -17.72 35.76
N GLN A 92 -10.52 -16.92 36.71
CA GLN A 92 -10.19 -15.52 36.47
C GLN A 92 -9.08 -15.36 35.42
N ALA A 93 -8.03 -16.19 35.50
CA ALA A 93 -6.95 -16.19 34.51
C ALA A 93 -7.42 -16.61 33.12
N GLN A 94 -8.36 -17.57 33.01
CA GLN A 94 -8.95 -17.97 31.73
C GLN A 94 -9.82 -16.86 31.10
N ARG A 95 -10.65 -16.18 31.90
CA ARG A 95 -11.41 -15.00 31.44
C ARG A 95 -10.47 -13.90 30.95
N ARG A 96 -9.41 -13.62 31.72
CA ARG A 96 -8.37 -12.66 31.35
C ARG A 96 -7.64 -13.06 30.06
N LEU A 97 -7.37 -14.34 29.87
CA LEU A 97 -6.74 -14.86 28.66
C LEU A 97 -7.60 -14.60 27.42
N GLN A 98 -8.91 -14.85 27.52
CA GLN A 98 -9.85 -14.61 26.43
C GLN A 98 -9.91 -13.11 26.08
N ALA A 99 -10.06 -12.24 27.08
CA ALA A 99 -10.07 -10.79 26.90
C ALA A 99 -8.77 -10.31 26.22
N LEU A 100 -7.60 -10.67 26.77
CA LEU A 100 -6.30 -10.28 26.19
C LEU A 100 -6.09 -10.82 24.77
N THR A 101 -6.64 -11.98 24.44
CA THR A 101 -6.53 -12.54 23.08
C THR A 101 -7.35 -11.71 22.10
N HIS A 102 -8.59 -11.37 22.47
CA HIS A 102 -9.46 -10.52 21.66
C HIS A 102 -8.84 -9.13 21.44
N ASP A 103 -8.31 -8.53 22.50
CA ASP A 103 -7.71 -7.19 22.42
C ASP A 103 -6.47 -7.18 21.53
N VAL A 104 -5.60 -8.19 21.64
CA VAL A 104 -4.42 -8.32 20.77
C VAL A 104 -4.83 -8.47 19.31
N GLN A 105 -5.85 -9.29 19.01
CA GLN A 105 -6.34 -9.47 17.64
C GLN A 105 -6.93 -8.19 17.06
N THR A 106 -7.74 -7.48 17.85
CA THR A 106 -8.32 -6.19 17.44
C THR A 106 -7.23 -5.19 17.12
N ARG A 107 -6.25 -5.05 18.01
CA ARG A 107 -5.15 -4.09 17.83
C ARG A 107 -4.21 -4.47 16.69
N GLU A 108 -4.05 -5.76 16.39
CA GLU A 108 -3.32 -6.21 15.20
C GLU A 108 -4.05 -5.83 13.91
N ARG A 109 -5.38 -5.99 13.86
CA ARG A 109 -6.19 -5.56 12.70
C ARG A 109 -6.12 -4.06 12.49
N GLU A 110 -6.32 -3.26 13.53
CA GLU A 110 -6.20 -1.80 13.48
C GLU A 110 -4.81 -1.35 12.97
N ASN A 111 -3.75 -2.04 13.39
CA ASN A 111 -2.40 -1.71 12.91
C ASN A 111 -2.22 -2.02 11.43
N VAL A 112 -2.76 -3.14 10.94
CA VAL A 112 -2.74 -3.48 9.52
C VAL A 112 -3.56 -2.47 8.71
N GLU A 113 -4.74 -2.11 9.19
CA GLU A 113 -5.59 -1.09 8.58
C GLU A 113 -4.90 0.27 8.51
N ARG A 114 -4.25 0.70 9.60
CA ARG A 114 -3.48 1.95 9.67
C ARG A 114 -2.32 1.95 8.67
N GLU A 115 -1.59 0.83 8.57
CA GLU A 115 -0.48 0.69 7.64
C GLU A 115 -0.97 0.70 6.18
N ASN A 116 -2.03 -0.03 5.88
CA ASN A 116 -2.66 -0.05 4.56
C ASN A 116 -3.19 1.35 4.18
N ALA A 117 -3.82 2.05 5.11
CA ALA A 117 -4.29 3.42 4.91
C ALA A 117 -3.12 4.35 4.59
N ARG A 118 -2.04 4.31 5.38
CA ARG A 118 -0.83 5.12 5.14
C ARG A 118 -0.21 4.85 3.77
N ASN A 119 -0.06 3.57 3.40
CA ASN A 119 0.57 3.17 2.15
C ASN A 119 -0.28 3.53 0.93
N SER A 120 -1.60 3.39 1.03
CA SER A 120 -2.53 3.67 -0.07
C SER A 120 -2.97 5.13 -0.16
N HIS A 121 -2.81 5.92 0.91
CA HIS A 121 -3.31 7.29 1.02
C HIS A 121 -2.95 8.14 -0.21
N ARG A 122 -1.67 8.13 -0.62
CA ARG A 122 -1.22 8.95 -1.73
C ARG A 122 -1.82 8.53 -3.08
N ALA A 123 -1.91 7.23 -3.33
CA ALA A 123 -2.52 6.70 -4.54
C ALA A 123 -4.02 7.04 -4.58
N ARG A 124 -4.77 6.71 -3.52
CA ARG A 124 -6.21 6.99 -3.41
C ARG A 124 -6.53 8.47 -3.56
N PHE A 125 -5.70 9.37 -3.01
CA PHE A 125 -5.86 10.82 -3.16
C PHE A 125 -5.82 11.27 -4.63
N PHE A 126 -4.79 10.85 -5.38
CA PHE A 126 -4.65 11.25 -6.78
C PHE A 126 -5.72 10.61 -7.67
N GLU A 127 -6.06 9.36 -7.44
CA GLU A 127 -7.09 8.67 -8.20
C GLU A 127 -8.46 9.30 -7.95
N ARG A 128 -8.77 9.65 -6.69
CA ARG A 128 -9.97 10.42 -6.33
C ARG A 128 -10.01 11.74 -7.08
N GLN A 129 -8.95 12.54 -7.04
CA GLN A 129 -8.89 13.82 -7.76
C GLN A 129 -9.07 13.65 -9.27
N LYS A 130 -8.42 12.65 -9.88
CA LYS A 130 -8.54 12.36 -11.32
C LYS A 130 -9.97 12.00 -11.69
N LEU A 131 -10.62 11.13 -10.89
CA LEU A 131 -11.99 10.69 -11.15
C LEU A 131 -12.99 11.82 -10.95
N VAL A 132 -12.90 12.60 -9.86
CA VAL A 132 -13.76 13.77 -9.64
C VAL A 132 -13.66 14.77 -10.80
N ARG A 133 -12.43 15.08 -11.25
CA ARG A 133 -12.25 15.96 -12.42
C ARG A 133 -12.89 15.38 -13.67
N ARG A 134 -12.76 14.07 -13.90
CA ARG A 134 -13.35 13.40 -15.07
C ARG A 134 -14.87 13.41 -15.01
N ILE A 135 -15.48 13.12 -13.86
CA ILE A 135 -16.93 13.14 -13.69
C ILE A 135 -17.48 14.56 -13.91
N LYS A 136 -16.82 15.59 -13.34
CA LYS A 136 -17.16 16.99 -13.59
C LYS A 136 -17.12 17.35 -15.08
N GLN A 137 -16.06 16.96 -15.79
CA GLN A 137 -15.95 17.20 -17.23
C GLN A 137 -17.08 16.53 -18.02
N LEU A 138 -17.36 15.25 -17.75
CA LEU A 138 -18.42 14.50 -18.42
C LEU A 138 -19.81 15.10 -18.18
N LYS A 139 -20.09 15.55 -16.95
CA LYS A 139 -21.34 16.26 -16.62
C LYS A 139 -21.48 17.57 -17.40
N THR A 140 -20.39 18.36 -17.48
CA THR A 140 -20.38 19.60 -18.25
C THR A 140 -20.57 19.36 -19.74
N THR A 141 -19.92 18.36 -20.32
CA THR A 141 -20.10 17.99 -21.74
C THR A 141 -21.53 17.55 -22.04
N LEU A 142 -22.16 16.79 -21.14
CA LEU A 142 -23.57 16.41 -21.26
C LEU A 142 -24.51 17.62 -21.13
N SER A 143 -24.27 18.51 -20.16
CA SER A 143 -25.15 19.68 -19.93
C SER A 143 -25.03 20.74 -21.03
N GLN A 144 -23.86 20.87 -21.65
CA GLN A 144 -23.61 21.80 -22.77
C GLN A 144 -24.02 21.22 -24.13
N GLY A 145 -24.41 19.94 -24.19
CA GLY A 145 -24.77 19.28 -25.44
C GLY A 145 -23.59 19.09 -26.41
N GLU A 146 -22.36 19.20 -25.93
CA GLU A 146 -21.13 19.02 -26.72
C GLU A 146 -20.76 17.55 -26.93
N ALA A 147 -21.52 16.64 -26.31
CA ALA A 147 -21.35 15.20 -26.47
C ALA A 147 -21.65 14.78 -27.91
N LYS A 148 -20.65 14.23 -28.61
CA LYS A 148 -20.84 13.60 -29.93
C LYS A 148 -21.85 12.46 -29.87
N ASP A 149 -21.80 11.70 -28.78
CA ASP A 149 -22.74 10.64 -28.45
C ASP A 149 -23.05 10.73 -26.95
N ALA A 150 -24.29 11.13 -26.64
CA ALA A 150 -24.75 11.29 -25.26
C ALA A 150 -24.76 9.95 -24.51
N SER A 151 -25.18 8.86 -25.15
CA SER A 151 -25.25 7.52 -24.55
C SER A 151 -23.85 7.03 -24.14
N VAL A 152 -22.85 7.20 -25.01
CA VAL A 152 -21.46 6.84 -24.68
C VAL A 152 -20.92 7.69 -23.53
N THR A 153 -21.24 8.98 -23.52
CA THR A 153 -20.79 9.91 -22.47
C THR A 153 -21.44 9.60 -21.12
N GLU A 154 -22.72 9.21 -21.11
CA GLU A 154 -23.43 8.71 -19.92
C GLU A 154 -22.86 7.39 -19.39
N ALA A 155 -22.51 6.45 -20.29
CA ALA A 155 -21.86 5.20 -19.88
C ALA A 155 -20.48 5.45 -19.26
N GLN A 156 -19.69 6.36 -19.83
CA GLN A 156 -18.40 6.78 -19.26
C GLN A 156 -18.58 7.48 -17.91
N LEU A 157 -19.65 8.28 -17.77
CA LEU A 157 -19.99 8.95 -16.52
C LEU A 157 -20.30 7.93 -15.43
N PHE A 158 -21.11 6.92 -15.74
CA PHE A 158 -21.44 5.83 -14.84
C PHE A 158 -20.18 5.04 -14.45
N GLU A 159 -19.33 4.68 -15.41
CA GLU A 159 -18.09 3.96 -15.12
C GLU A 159 -17.15 4.77 -14.21
N ALA A 160 -17.01 6.07 -14.46
CA ALA A 160 -16.19 6.95 -13.62
C ALA A 160 -16.72 7.01 -12.17
N ARG A 161 -18.05 6.97 -11.98
CA ARG A 161 -18.67 6.90 -10.64
C ARG A 161 -18.41 5.54 -9.97
N VAL A 162 -18.52 4.43 -10.68
CA VAL A 162 -18.17 3.09 -10.16
C VAL A 162 -16.71 3.06 -9.70
N ARG A 163 -15.80 3.58 -10.52
CA ARG A 163 -14.37 3.69 -10.17
C ARG A 163 -14.16 4.57 -8.93
N LEU A 164 -14.87 5.68 -8.80
CA LEU A 164 -14.74 6.55 -7.63
C LEU A 164 -15.25 5.85 -6.35
N ASN A 165 -16.39 5.16 -6.43
CA ASN A 165 -16.90 4.35 -5.33
C ASN A 165 -15.94 3.22 -4.93
N TYR A 166 -15.25 2.61 -5.89
CA TYR A 166 -14.18 1.66 -5.60
C TYR A 166 -13.05 2.29 -4.77
N VAL A 167 -12.59 3.50 -5.13
CA VAL A 167 -11.53 4.19 -4.36
C VAL A 167 -11.99 4.54 -2.95
N LEU A 168 -13.26 4.96 -2.79
CA LEU A 168 -13.80 5.41 -1.50
C LEU A 168 -14.10 4.23 -0.56
N ASN A 169 -14.72 3.18 -1.06
CA ASN A 169 -15.25 2.07 -0.26
C ASN A 169 -14.35 0.82 -0.28
N TRP A 170 -13.07 0.96 -0.60
CA TRP A 170 -12.12 -0.16 -0.57
C TRP A 170 -11.93 -0.70 0.87
N PRO A 171 -11.99 -2.02 1.10
CA PRO A 171 -11.76 -2.60 2.43
C PRO A 171 -10.36 -2.29 3.00
N HIS A 172 -10.30 -1.74 4.21
CA HIS A 172 -9.03 -1.33 4.84
C HIS A 172 -8.18 -2.53 5.32
N GLU A 173 -8.79 -3.70 5.48
CA GLU A 173 -8.13 -4.96 5.83
C GLU A 173 -7.13 -5.42 4.76
N HIS A 174 -7.26 -4.91 3.53
CA HIS A 174 -6.48 -5.36 2.39
C HIS A 174 -5.68 -4.23 1.75
N PRO A 175 -4.47 -4.54 1.23
CA PRO A 175 -3.71 -3.58 0.44
C PRO A 175 -4.53 -3.07 -0.75
N TYR A 176 -4.50 -1.76 -0.95
CA TYR A 176 -5.20 -1.13 -2.05
C TYR A 176 -4.60 -1.51 -3.41
N VAL A 177 -5.45 -1.88 -4.36
CA VAL A 177 -5.04 -2.10 -5.76
C VAL A 177 -5.35 -0.85 -6.56
N ALA A 178 -4.29 -0.15 -6.98
CA ALA A 178 -4.35 1.11 -7.70
C ALA A 178 -5.02 0.95 -9.08
N LEU A 179 -5.89 1.89 -9.42
CA LEU A 179 -6.56 1.97 -10.73
C LEU A 179 -5.62 2.47 -11.83
N PHE A 180 -4.75 3.42 -11.47
CA PHE A 180 -3.83 4.09 -12.38
C PHE A 180 -2.39 3.97 -11.87
N PRO A 181 -1.83 2.75 -11.81
CA PRO A 181 -0.45 2.54 -11.39
C PRO A 181 0.52 3.27 -12.33
N ALA A 182 1.54 3.91 -11.75
CA ALA A 182 2.60 4.57 -12.52
C ALA A 182 3.50 3.57 -13.27
N ARG A 183 3.55 2.32 -12.80
CA ARG A 183 4.26 1.18 -13.41
C ARG A 183 3.48 -0.10 -13.12
N GLY A 184 3.34 -0.97 -14.12
CA GLY A 184 2.64 -2.25 -14.00
C GLY A 184 1.24 -2.23 -14.64
N ASP A 185 0.59 -3.40 -14.62
CA ASP A 185 -0.73 -3.61 -15.21
C ASP A 185 -1.79 -2.97 -14.31
N ALA A 186 -2.67 -2.17 -14.92
CA ALA A 186 -3.84 -1.62 -14.24
C ALA A 186 -4.97 -2.67 -14.18
N PRO A 187 -5.73 -2.78 -13.08
CA PRO A 187 -6.69 -3.86 -12.88
C PRO A 187 -7.91 -3.77 -13.79
N PHE A 188 -8.28 -2.58 -14.26
CA PHE A 188 -9.58 -2.34 -14.94
C PHE A 188 -9.45 -1.68 -16.31
N VAL A 189 -8.32 -1.83 -16.99
CA VAL A 189 -8.13 -1.23 -18.33
C VAL A 189 -9.11 -1.87 -19.31
N SER A 190 -9.89 -1.05 -20.00
CA SER A 190 -10.60 -1.49 -21.19
C SER A 190 -9.58 -1.79 -22.29
N LEU A 191 -9.87 -2.77 -23.15
CA LEU A 191 -8.99 -3.17 -24.25
C LEU A 191 -8.55 -1.96 -25.11
N ASP A 192 -9.39 -0.94 -25.20
CA ASP A 192 -9.18 0.30 -25.96
C ASP A 192 -8.10 1.22 -25.35
N GLU A 193 -8.03 1.34 -24.02
CA GLU A 193 -6.95 2.07 -23.32
C GLU A 193 -5.61 1.31 -23.39
N MET A 194 -5.67 -0.03 -23.42
CA MET A 194 -4.51 -0.93 -23.53
C MET A 194 -3.77 -0.77 -24.87
N ILE A 195 -4.50 -0.48 -25.96
CA ILE A 195 -3.94 -0.25 -27.31
C ILE A 195 -3.19 1.09 -27.41
N SER A 196 -3.57 2.09 -26.60
CA SER A 196 -2.98 3.44 -26.66
C SER A 196 -1.67 3.62 -25.87
N ALA A 197 -1.40 2.73 -24.91
CA ALA A 197 -0.35 2.95 -23.91
C ALA A 197 0.94 2.13 -24.10
N ASP A 198 1.07 1.33 -25.16
CA ASP A 198 2.24 0.44 -25.41
C ASP A 198 2.60 -0.42 -24.18
N VAL A 199 1.58 -0.82 -23.41
CA VAL A 199 1.73 -1.64 -22.20
C VAL A 199 1.66 -3.10 -22.61
N SER A 200 2.82 -3.75 -22.63
CA SER A 200 2.95 -5.18 -22.88
C SER A 200 2.08 -5.99 -21.89
N PRO A 201 1.20 -6.90 -22.36
CA PRO A 201 0.34 -7.71 -21.49
C PRO A 201 1.19 -8.81 -20.88
N ASN A 202 2.02 -8.47 -19.91
CA ASN A 202 2.91 -9.44 -19.31
C ASN A 202 3.05 -9.14 -17.81
N ARG A 203 2.11 -9.67 -17.01
CA ARG A 203 2.38 -10.68 -15.95
C ARG A 203 1.20 -10.89 -14.97
N ALA A 204 0.14 -10.08 -14.92
CA ALA A 204 -0.65 -9.98 -13.67
C ALA A 204 -2.17 -10.33 -13.70
N THR A 205 -2.63 -11.33 -14.48
CA THR A 205 -4.01 -11.84 -14.32
C THR A 205 -4.16 -12.91 -13.22
N THR A 206 -3.08 -13.26 -12.50
CA THR A 206 -3.05 -14.37 -11.53
C THR A 206 -2.82 -13.96 -10.07
N ASP A 207 -2.74 -12.67 -9.77
CA ASP A 207 -2.60 -12.21 -8.39
C ASP A 207 -3.99 -12.14 -7.72
N GLU A 208 -4.13 -12.80 -6.57
CA GLU A 208 -5.37 -12.83 -5.77
C GLU A 208 -5.88 -11.41 -5.42
N SER A 209 -4.98 -10.45 -5.34
CA SER A 209 -5.29 -9.03 -5.14
C SER A 209 -6.14 -8.46 -6.29
N HIS A 210 -5.80 -8.78 -7.54
CA HIS A 210 -6.54 -8.32 -8.72
C HIS A 210 -7.91 -9.01 -8.80
N SER A 211 -7.99 -10.30 -8.46
CA SER A 211 -9.27 -11.01 -8.37
C SER A 211 -10.22 -10.36 -7.37
N ARG A 212 -9.71 -10.00 -6.19
CA ARG A 212 -10.48 -9.25 -5.19
C ARG A 212 -10.90 -7.88 -5.70
N ALA A 213 -10.00 -7.16 -6.37
CA ALA A 213 -10.30 -5.86 -6.97
C ALA A 213 -11.49 -5.95 -7.95
N HIS A 214 -11.49 -6.96 -8.82
CA HIS A 214 -12.61 -7.21 -9.73
C HIS A 214 -13.93 -7.53 -8.99
N LYS A 215 -13.87 -8.36 -7.94
CA LYS A 215 -15.06 -8.69 -7.13
C LYS A 215 -15.65 -7.46 -6.47
N VAL A 216 -14.82 -6.66 -5.79
CA VAL A 216 -15.26 -5.41 -5.13
C VAL A 216 -15.85 -4.45 -6.17
N ARG A 217 -15.20 -4.26 -7.32
CA ARG A 217 -15.76 -3.41 -8.39
C ARG A 217 -17.12 -3.92 -8.88
N ALA A 218 -17.26 -5.23 -9.10
CA ALA A 218 -18.51 -5.82 -9.56
C ALA A 218 -19.64 -5.66 -8.53
N GLU A 219 -19.33 -5.82 -7.24
CA GLU A 219 -20.26 -5.57 -6.14
C GLU A 219 -20.70 -4.10 -6.10
N MET A 220 -19.76 -3.16 -6.24
CA MET A 220 -20.06 -1.72 -6.29
C MET A 220 -20.91 -1.35 -7.51
N GLU A 221 -20.59 -1.90 -8.68
CA GLU A 221 -21.36 -1.71 -9.91
C GLU A 221 -22.79 -2.24 -9.75
N ALA A 222 -22.96 -3.42 -9.16
CA ALA A 222 -24.26 -3.99 -8.88
C ALA A 222 -25.05 -3.15 -7.85
N ALA A 223 -24.40 -2.68 -6.78
CA ALA A 223 -25.03 -1.81 -5.78
C ALA A 223 -25.47 -0.46 -6.38
N MET A 224 -24.66 0.13 -7.25
CA MET A 224 -25.01 1.35 -7.97
C MET A 224 -26.19 1.14 -8.93
N ARG A 225 -26.23 0.01 -9.65
CA ARG A 225 -27.39 -0.31 -10.52
C ARG A 225 -28.67 -0.56 -9.73
N ARG A 226 -28.58 -1.09 -8.51
CA ARG A 226 -29.72 -1.26 -7.60
C ARG A 226 -30.18 0.06 -6.95
N GLY A 227 -29.37 1.12 -7.03
CA GLY A 227 -29.65 2.40 -6.36
C GLY A 227 -29.38 2.39 -4.84
N GLU A 228 -28.68 1.37 -4.33
CA GLU A 228 -28.31 1.26 -2.91
C GLU A 228 -27.10 2.12 -2.55
N MET A 229 -26.35 2.57 -3.56
CA MET A 229 -25.16 3.40 -3.39
C MET A 229 -25.43 4.80 -3.92
N THR A 230 -25.18 5.79 -3.06
CA THR A 230 -25.28 7.22 -3.41
C THR A 230 -24.24 7.60 -4.46
N ASP A 231 -24.57 8.60 -5.30
CA ASP A 231 -23.62 9.18 -6.22
C ASP A 231 -22.39 9.70 -5.45
N PRO A 232 -21.17 9.21 -5.78
CA PRO A 232 -19.99 9.42 -4.92
C PRO A 232 -19.54 10.89 -4.87
N GLU A 233 -20.01 11.73 -5.79
CA GLU A 233 -19.72 13.16 -5.79
C GLU A 233 -20.45 13.92 -4.68
N THR A 234 -21.68 13.52 -4.32
CA THR A 234 -22.44 14.22 -3.27
C THR A 234 -21.81 14.01 -1.89
N LEU A 235 -21.14 12.87 -1.69
CA LEU A 235 -20.33 12.61 -0.50
C LEU A 235 -19.10 13.52 -0.41
N LEU A 236 -18.50 13.88 -1.55
CA LEU A 236 -17.33 14.75 -1.59
C LEU A 236 -17.70 16.25 -1.52
N GLU A 237 -18.85 16.65 -2.08
CA GLU A 237 -19.36 18.01 -1.94
C GLU A 237 -19.94 18.28 -0.54
N ALA A 238 -20.53 17.26 0.12
CA ALA A 238 -20.98 17.37 1.51
C ALA A 238 -19.82 17.43 2.52
N GLY A 239 -18.63 16.91 2.18
CA GLY A 239 -17.41 17.01 2.98
C GLY A 239 -16.60 18.28 2.74
N GLY A 240 -17.12 19.24 1.95
CA GLY A 240 -16.50 20.55 1.72
C GLY A 240 -16.67 21.55 2.87
N SER A 241 -17.34 21.17 3.96
CA SER A 241 -17.32 21.86 5.24
C SER A 241 -16.77 20.91 6.31
N ASP A 242 -15.63 21.29 6.90
CA ASP A 242 -14.97 20.67 8.07
C ASP A 242 -14.44 19.24 7.91
N SER A 243 -13.14 19.10 7.60
CA SER A 243 -12.20 18.07 8.11
C SER A 243 -10.77 18.28 7.57
N ASP A 244 -10.27 19.53 7.53
CA ASP A 244 -8.84 19.85 7.32
C ASP A 244 -8.23 20.45 8.61
N GLU A 245 -8.81 20.12 9.76
CA GLU A 245 -8.14 20.18 11.06
C GLU A 245 -7.88 18.73 11.50
N ASP A 246 -6.68 18.50 12.03
CA ASP A 246 -6.15 17.21 12.53
C ASP A 246 -5.51 16.27 11.51
N GLN A 247 -4.29 16.65 11.10
CA GLN A 247 -3.10 15.81 11.28
C GLN A 247 -1.83 16.62 11.02
N ALA A 248 -1.26 17.16 12.10
CA ALA A 248 0.14 17.57 12.21
C ALA A 248 0.90 16.53 13.05
#